data_AF-A0A7C8MP14-F1
#
_entry.id   AF-A0A7C8MP14-F1
#
_cell.length_a   1.000
_cell.length_b   1.000
_cell.length_c   1.000
_cell.angle_alpha   90.00
_cell.angle_beta   90.00
_cell.angle_gamma   90.00
#
_symmetry.space_group_name_H-M   'P 1'
#
loop_
_entity.id
_entity.type
_entity.pdbx_description
1 polymer ?
#
loop_
_entity_poly.entity_id
_entity_poly.type
_entity_poly.pdbx_seq_one_letter_code
_entity_poly.pdbx_strand_id
1 'polypeptide(L)'
;MEISTLFILLLALDSSVHAFGEGPFQGWFQSVPDQIAGPLPVPSDLIVYQDQNPNVSRSATFNPFENTWAELGPDSVLRNAEWTWRVNVSQFYAPYNGSDAVPSDRQAFVSQTYDFSWSTEGNISEALDGATGPLCITQLNAWTDLPVNVTNGLTDGTSCIPALGQACVDAILNKTPRPSIEEGCKWGDYGRFDEMPECRGSFGRDRGLFGTFGAGFSLGDATNQINSGDTFWVNMSGPVLGYETWLYETVANQIQLLLFSALLPTSTQSNTSTVPGMELLCLRANNAKLPDFDINKDGIAVVGEVVLLSAGTSTTAGVDLLTYLGFMALIAGVVIG
;
A
#
# COMPACT_ATOMS: atom_id res chain seq x y z
N MET A 1 -5.16 23.16 40.78
CA MET A 1 -5.46 22.33 39.59
C MET A 1 -4.13 21.73 39.17
N GLU A 2 -3.98 20.44 39.42
CA GLU A 2 -2.70 19.81 39.71
C GLU A 2 -1.98 19.29 38.47
N ILE A 3 -0.66 19.28 38.57
CA ILE A 3 0.36 18.88 37.59
C ILE A 3 0.09 17.49 36.96
N SER A 4 -0.74 16.65 37.59
CA SER A 4 -1.13 15.33 37.10
C SER A 4 -1.95 15.33 35.81
N THR A 5 -2.79 16.34 35.54
CA THR A 5 -3.57 16.36 34.29
C THR A 5 -2.69 16.72 33.08
N LEU A 6 -1.66 17.55 33.29
CA LEU A 6 -0.68 17.90 32.26
C LEU A 6 0.24 16.71 31.94
N PHE A 7 0.59 15.90 32.95
CA PHE A 7 1.38 14.68 32.78
C PHE A 7 0.64 13.59 31.99
N ILE A 8 -0.68 13.44 32.19
CA ILE A 8 -1.51 12.48 31.44
C ILE A 8 -1.66 12.93 29.97
N LEU A 9 -1.79 14.24 29.73
CA LEU A 9 -1.81 14.81 28.37
C LEU A 9 -0.45 14.66 27.65
N LEU A 10 0.66 14.80 28.36
CA LEU A 10 2.00 14.58 27.82
C LEU A 10 2.30 13.10 27.56
N LEU A 11 1.79 12.18 28.39
CA LEU A 11 1.89 10.73 28.15
C LEU A 11 1.00 10.26 26.98
N ALA A 12 -0.16 10.91 26.75
CA ALA A 12 -0.98 10.65 25.57
C ALA A 12 -0.34 11.19 24.27
N LEU A 13 0.46 12.26 24.39
CA LEU A 13 1.33 12.74 23.30
C LEU A 13 2.54 11.83 23.07
N ASP A 14 3.06 11.16 24.11
CA ASP A 14 4.23 10.26 23.98
C ASP A 14 3.83 8.86 23.44
N SER A 15 2.65 8.35 23.81
CA SER A 15 2.10 7.11 23.25
C SER A 15 1.59 7.25 21.82
N SER A 16 1.31 8.46 21.35
CA SER A 16 1.10 8.77 19.93
C SER A 16 2.40 8.94 19.14
N VAL A 17 3.55 9.06 19.83
CA VAL A 17 4.88 9.17 19.21
C VAL A 17 5.58 7.81 19.10
N HIS A 18 5.20 6.79 19.87
CA HIS A 18 5.79 5.45 19.76
C HIS A 18 5.19 4.56 18.64
N ALA A 19 4.11 5.01 17.99
CA ALA A 19 3.63 4.40 16.73
C ALA A 19 4.49 4.81 15.51
N PHE A 20 5.48 5.70 15.69
CA PHE A 20 6.36 6.18 14.61
C PHE A 20 7.68 5.39 14.46
N GLY A 21 7.97 4.41 15.34
CA GLY A 21 9.24 3.66 15.30
C GLY A 21 9.24 2.40 14.43
N GLU A 22 8.05 1.80 14.24
CA GLU A 22 7.79 0.65 13.38
C GLU A 22 6.49 0.97 12.66
N GLY A 23 6.50 1.15 11.33
CA GLY A 23 5.30 1.58 10.62
C GLY A 23 4.10 0.62 10.85
N PRO A 24 2.84 1.08 10.87
CA PRO A 24 1.68 0.26 11.22
C PRO A 24 1.48 -1.03 10.41
N PHE A 25 2.14 -1.28 9.28
CA PHE A 25 1.86 -2.37 8.37
C PHE A 25 2.94 -3.44 8.50
N GLN A 26 2.52 -4.67 8.82
CA GLN A 26 3.33 -5.86 8.60
C GLN A 26 2.89 -6.49 7.28
N GLY A 27 3.84 -6.61 6.35
CA GLY A 27 3.65 -7.33 5.08
C GLY A 27 3.78 -8.83 5.30
N TRP A 28 2.83 -9.61 4.80
CA TRP A 28 2.83 -11.07 4.88
C TRP A 28 2.98 -11.70 3.50
N PHE A 29 3.86 -12.70 3.43
CA PHE A 29 4.30 -13.35 2.20
C PHE A 29 4.03 -14.85 2.25
N GLN A 30 2.87 -15.24 1.74
CA GLN A 30 2.50 -16.59 1.32
C GLN A 30 1.09 -16.47 0.71
N SER A 31 0.73 -17.34 -0.24
CA SER A 31 -0.68 -17.60 -0.59
C SER A 31 -1.44 -17.72 0.72
N VAL A 32 -2.48 -16.91 0.97
CA VAL A 32 -3.13 -16.82 2.28
C VAL A 32 -3.38 -18.25 2.79
N PRO A 33 -2.59 -18.74 3.76
CA PRO A 33 -2.67 -20.14 4.12
C PRO A 33 -3.98 -20.33 4.88
N ASP A 34 -4.57 -21.53 4.77
CA ASP A 34 -5.71 -21.93 5.62
C ASP A 34 -5.41 -21.73 7.12
N GLN A 35 -4.13 -21.59 7.51
CA GLN A 35 -3.67 -21.18 8.84
C GLN A 35 -2.40 -20.32 8.75
N ILE A 36 -2.46 -19.05 9.17
CA ILE A 36 -1.27 -18.20 9.28
C ILE A 36 -0.50 -18.58 10.55
N ALA A 37 0.69 -19.17 10.40
CA ALA A 37 1.59 -19.48 11.51
C ALA A 37 2.41 -18.26 11.91
N GLY A 38 1.97 -17.59 12.98
CA GLY A 38 2.60 -16.44 13.62
C GLY A 38 1.60 -15.80 14.60
N PRO A 39 2.02 -15.02 15.60
CA PRO A 39 1.08 -14.33 16.49
C PRO A 39 0.48 -13.14 15.74
N LEU A 40 -0.36 -13.40 14.73
CA LEU A 40 -1.23 -12.38 14.20
C LEU A 40 -2.21 -11.94 15.30
N PRO A 41 -2.51 -10.65 15.41
CA PRO A 41 -3.56 -10.17 16.31
C PRO A 41 -4.97 -10.59 15.84
N VAL A 42 -5.11 -11.17 14.63
CA VAL A 42 -6.38 -11.56 14.02
C VAL A 42 -6.29 -12.90 13.27
N PRO A 43 -7.36 -13.74 13.25
CA PRO A 43 -7.36 -15.03 12.55
C PRO A 43 -7.22 -14.90 11.02
N SER A 44 -6.53 -15.86 10.39
CA SER A 44 -6.33 -15.93 8.93
C SER A 44 -7.64 -15.93 8.13
N ASP A 45 -8.66 -16.63 8.63
CA ASP A 45 -9.98 -16.72 7.98
C ASP A 45 -10.65 -15.36 7.83
N LEU A 46 -10.38 -14.43 8.75
CA LEU A 46 -10.93 -13.08 8.69
C LEU A 46 -10.28 -12.30 7.54
N ILE A 47 -8.98 -12.48 7.31
CA ILE A 47 -8.27 -11.86 6.19
C ILE A 47 -8.80 -12.40 4.85
N VAL A 48 -8.96 -13.72 4.74
CA VAL A 48 -9.55 -14.37 3.55
C VAL A 48 -10.96 -13.83 3.28
N TYR A 49 -11.80 -13.74 4.31
CA TYR A 49 -13.16 -13.22 4.17
C TYR A 49 -13.18 -11.76 3.69
N GLN A 50 -12.29 -10.92 4.23
CA GLN A 50 -12.20 -9.49 3.88
C GLN A 50 -11.61 -9.26 2.50
N ASP A 51 -10.73 -10.15 2.03
CA ASP A 51 -10.25 -10.15 0.65
C ASP A 51 -11.38 -10.48 -0.36
N GLN A 52 -12.28 -11.39 0.03
CA GLN A 52 -13.46 -11.73 -0.78
C GLN A 52 -14.57 -10.67 -0.69
N ASN A 53 -14.60 -9.85 0.36
CA ASN A 53 -15.66 -8.86 0.64
C ASN A 53 -15.08 -7.50 1.07
N PRO A 54 -14.28 -6.85 0.21
CA PRO A 54 -13.59 -5.64 0.62
C PRO A 54 -14.50 -4.42 0.71
N ASN A 55 -14.13 -3.45 1.56
CA ASN A 55 -14.85 -2.18 1.65
C ASN A 55 -14.71 -1.37 0.35
N VAL A 56 -13.52 -1.38 -0.25
CA VAL A 56 -13.28 -0.85 -1.59
C VAL A 56 -12.36 -1.76 -2.37
N SER A 57 -12.67 -1.95 -3.66
CA SER A 57 -11.89 -2.74 -4.59
C SER A 57 -11.75 -1.99 -5.91
N ARG A 58 -10.56 -2.08 -6.50
CA ARG A 58 -10.30 -1.61 -7.86
C ARG A 58 -9.48 -2.63 -8.60
N SER A 59 -9.80 -2.82 -9.87
CA SER A 59 -8.99 -3.59 -10.79
C SER A 59 -8.74 -2.84 -12.09
N ALA A 60 -7.65 -3.18 -12.76
CA ALA A 60 -7.31 -2.67 -14.09
C ALA A 60 -6.54 -3.73 -14.87
N THR A 61 -6.78 -3.79 -16.19
CA THR A 61 -6.04 -4.65 -17.09
C THR A 61 -4.73 -4.02 -17.52
N PHE A 62 -3.74 -4.85 -17.82
CA PHE A 62 -2.44 -4.44 -18.33
C PHE A 62 -1.78 -5.57 -19.12
N ASN A 63 -0.80 -5.21 -19.95
CA ASN A 63 0.00 -6.16 -20.71
C ASN A 63 1.33 -6.39 -19.99
N PRO A 64 1.55 -7.55 -19.35
CA PRO A 64 2.75 -7.77 -18.55
C PRO A 64 4.01 -7.75 -19.40
N PHE A 65 4.99 -6.94 -18.99
CA PHE A 65 6.33 -6.88 -19.59
C PHE A 65 6.31 -6.55 -21.09
N GLU A 66 5.37 -5.73 -21.55
CA GLU A 66 5.22 -5.38 -22.97
C GLU A 66 6.53 -4.90 -23.60
N ASN A 67 7.32 -4.13 -22.84
CA ASN A 67 8.60 -3.59 -23.27
C ASN A 67 9.67 -4.65 -23.60
N THR A 68 9.55 -5.89 -23.08
CA THR A 68 10.50 -6.97 -23.36
C THR A 68 10.01 -7.95 -24.42
N TRP A 69 8.78 -7.79 -24.94
CA TRP A 69 8.22 -8.73 -25.91
C TRP A 69 9.05 -8.88 -27.19
N ALA A 70 9.80 -7.85 -27.59
CA ALA A 70 10.71 -7.93 -28.74
C ALA A 70 11.84 -8.96 -28.55
N GLU A 71 12.23 -9.23 -27.30
CA GLU A 71 13.32 -10.15 -26.93
C GLU A 71 12.82 -11.59 -26.65
N LEU A 72 11.50 -11.77 -26.50
CA LEU A 72 10.90 -13.08 -26.24
C LEU A 72 10.76 -13.91 -27.53
N GLY A 73 10.66 -15.23 -27.38
CA GLY A 73 10.40 -16.14 -28.51
C GLY A 73 9.06 -15.82 -29.21
N PRO A 74 8.91 -16.11 -30.51
CA PRO A 74 7.67 -15.82 -31.26
C PRO A 74 6.44 -16.55 -30.69
N ASP A 75 6.64 -17.70 -30.06
CA ASP A 75 5.59 -18.54 -29.47
C ASP A 75 5.35 -18.28 -27.97
N SER A 76 5.96 -17.21 -27.42
CA SER A 76 5.86 -16.91 -25.99
C SER A 76 4.43 -16.56 -25.58
N VAL A 77 3.94 -17.17 -24.50
CA VAL A 77 2.58 -16.91 -23.97
C VAL A 77 2.38 -15.48 -23.47
N LEU A 78 3.47 -14.77 -23.17
CA LEU A 78 3.44 -13.37 -22.74
C LEU A 78 3.12 -12.40 -23.87
N ARG A 79 3.39 -12.76 -25.13
CA ARG A 79 3.08 -11.90 -26.27
C ARG A 79 1.57 -11.73 -26.39
N ASN A 80 1.10 -10.50 -26.23
CA ASN A 80 -0.33 -10.16 -26.19
C ASN A 80 -1.08 -10.76 -24.98
N ALA A 81 -0.36 -11.15 -23.92
CA ALA A 81 -1.01 -11.49 -22.66
C ALA A 81 -1.71 -10.25 -22.10
N GLU A 82 -2.87 -10.47 -21.48
CA GLU A 82 -3.58 -9.46 -20.72
C GLU A 82 -3.80 -10.02 -19.32
N TRP A 83 -3.29 -9.29 -18.33
CA TRP A 83 -3.45 -9.59 -16.91
C TRP A 83 -4.32 -8.52 -16.28
N THR A 84 -4.99 -8.86 -15.20
CA THR A 84 -5.73 -7.93 -14.35
C THR A 84 -5.02 -7.85 -13.02
N TRP A 85 -4.69 -6.62 -12.60
CA TRP A 85 -4.25 -6.35 -11.24
C TRP A 85 -5.44 -5.86 -10.43
N ARG A 86 -5.63 -6.42 -9.24
CA ARG A 86 -6.65 -5.97 -8.29
C ARG A 86 -6.01 -5.56 -6.97
N VAL A 87 -6.54 -4.46 -6.42
CA VAL A 87 -6.25 -3.96 -5.08
C VAL A 87 -7.54 -3.95 -4.30
N ASN A 88 -7.54 -4.60 -3.14
CA ASN A 88 -8.62 -4.56 -2.18
C ASN A 88 -8.15 -3.84 -0.92
N VAL A 89 -9.00 -2.99 -0.35
CA VAL A 89 -8.76 -2.34 0.94
C VAL A 89 -9.98 -2.56 1.84
N SER A 90 -9.72 -3.06 3.04
CA SER A 90 -10.76 -3.43 3.99
C SER A 90 -10.44 -2.89 5.38
N GLN A 91 -11.46 -2.43 6.10
CA GLN A 91 -11.42 -2.14 7.52
C GLN A 91 -12.35 -3.11 8.24
N PHE A 92 -11.82 -3.83 9.21
CA PHE A 92 -12.58 -4.82 9.97
C PHE A 92 -12.19 -4.81 11.45
N TYR A 93 -13.04 -5.43 12.27
CA TYR A 93 -12.89 -5.45 13.71
C TYR A 93 -12.45 -6.83 14.19
N ALA A 94 -11.59 -6.91 15.21
CA ALA A 94 -11.26 -8.18 15.83
C ALA A 94 -12.52 -8.83 16.46
N PRO A 95 -12.63 -10.17 16.45
CA PRO A 95 -13.70 -10.89 17.15
C PRO A 95 -13.74 -10.51 18.64
N TYR A 96 -14.91 -10.13 19.14
CA TYR A 96 -15.08 -9.58 20.49
C TYR A 96 -15.56 -10.64 21.48
N ASN A 97 -14.83 -10.83 22.58
CA ASN A 97 -15.16 -11.71 23.71
C ASN A 97 -15.46 -10.88 24.98
N GLY A 98 -16.66 -10.32 25.13
CA GLY A 98 -17.06 -9.60 26.35
C GLY A 98 -18.33 -8.78 26.16
N SER A 99 -18.85 -8.12 27.20
CA SER A 99 -20.17 -7.47 27.18
C SER A 99 -20.16 -5.95 27.43
N ASP A 100 -18.99 -5.34 27.66
CA ASP A 100 -18.93 -4.03 28.35
C ASP A 100 -18.17 -2.92 27.58
N ALA A 101 -17.74 -3.16 26.34
CA ALA A 101 -17.09 -2.13 25.51
C ALA A 101 -18.08 -1.50 24.53
N VAL A 102 -18.18 -0.16 24.54
CA VAL A 102 -18.93 0.62 23.55
C VAL A 102 -18.30 0.36 22.16
N PRO A 103 -19.06 0.34 21.05
CA PRO A 103 -18.52 0.07 19.71
C PRO A 103 -17.29 0.93 19.32
N SER A 104 -17.13 2.12 19.90
CA SER A 104 -15.97 3.00 19.75
C SER A 104 -14.65 2.40 20.25
N ASP A 105 -14.70 1.54 21.27
CA ASP A 105 -13.50 1.01 21.94
C ASP A 105 -13.01 -0.30 21.29
N ARG A 106 -13.68 -0.74 20.21
CA ARG A 106 -13.29 -1.94 19.48
C ARG A 106 -12.01 -1.68 18.71
N GLN A 107 -11.11 -2.66 18.69
CA GLN A 107 -9.94 -2.62 17.83
C GLN A 107 -10.35 -2.90 16.38
N ALA A 108 -9.99 -1.98 15.50
CA ALA A 108 -10.09 -2.16 14.06
C ALA A 108 -8.71 -2.43 13.44
N PHE A 109 -8.72 -3.02 12.27
CA PHE A 109 -7.56 -3.33 11.45
C PHE A 109 -7.87 -2.88 10.03
N VAL A 110 -6.84 -2.40 9.34
CA VAL A 110 -6.90 -2.08 7.93
C VAL A 110 -6.02 -3.09 7.19
N SER A 111 -6.61 -3.81 6.25
CA SER A 111 -5.87 -4.69 5.35
C SER A 111 -5.90 -4.16 3.93
N GLN A 112 -4.81 -4.41 3.24
CA GLN A 112 -4.67 -4.20 1.82
C GLN A 112 -4.14 -5.48 1.19
N THR A 113 -4.84 -5.98 0.18
CA THR A 113 -4.43 -7.19 -0.55
C THR A 113 -4.25 -6.91 -2.04
N TYR A 114 -3.40 -7.73 -2.66
CA TYR A 114 -3.10 -7.65 -4.08
C TYR A 114 -3.16 -9.04 -4.71
N ASP A 115 -3.78 -9.10 -5.88
CA ASP A 115 -3.80 -10.29 -6.73
C ASP A 115 -3.62 -9.93 -8.19
N PHE A 116 -3.09 -10.91 -8.93
CA PHE A 116 -3.04 -10.89 -10.38
C PHE A 116 -3.94 -12.01 -10.89
N SER A 117 -4.74 -11.72 -11.89
CA SER A 117 -5.50 -12.72 -12.64
C SER A 117 -5.17 -12.64 -14.12
N TRP A 118 -5.12 -13.80 -14.75
CA TRP A 118 -4.86 -13.99 -16.17
C TRP A 118 -5.77 -15.08 -16.73
N SER A 119 -5.96 -15.08 -18.04
CA SER A 119 -6.97 -15.91 -18.72
C SER A 119 -6.55 -17.37 -18.92
N THR A 120 -5.24 -17.65 -18.95
CA THR A 120 -4.74 -19.03 -19.06
C THR A 120 -4.87 -19.76 -17.74
N GLU A 121 -5.42 -20.98 -17.78
CA GLU A 121 -5.33 -21.90 -16.65
C GLU A 121 -3.86 -22.15 -16.31
N GLY A 122 -3.54 -22.33 -15.03
CA GLY A 122 -2.18 -22.59 -14.59
C GLY A 122 -1.67 -21.69 -13.48
N ASN A 123 -0.43 -21.93 -13.10
CA ASN A 123 0.29 -21.14 -12.11
C ASN A 123 1.06 -19.97 -12.77
N ILE A 124 1.62 -19.09 -11.95
CA ILE A 124 2.36 -17.91 -12.41
C ILE A 124 3.61 -18.26 -13.23
N SER A 125 4.25 -19.43 -13.02
CA SER A 125 5.37 -19.87 -13.84
C SER A 125 4.92 -20.11 -15.28
N GLU A 126 3.79 -20.80 -15.45
CA GLU A 126 3.18 -21.07 -16.76
C GLU A 126 2.71 -19.77 -17.43
N ALA A 127 2.13 -18.83 -16.67
CA ALA A 127 1.74 -17.51 -17.16
C ALA A 127 2.95 -16.64 -17.59
N LEU A 128 4.15 -16.97 -17.09
CA LEU A 128 5.42 -16.34 -17.42
C LEU A 128 6.29 -17.23 -18.34
N ASP A 129 5.64 -18.00 -19.23
CA ASP A 129 6.30 -18.82 -20.26
C ASP A 129 7.21 -19.94 -19.69
N GLY A 130 6.81 -20.49 -18.55
CA GLY A 130 7.57 -21.52 -17.83
C GLY A 130 8.79 -20.96 -17.08
N ALA A 131 8.78 -19.67 -16.72
CA ALA A 131 9.86 -19.06 -15.96
C ALA A 131 10.12 -19.81 -14.65
N THR A 132 11.38 -20.20 -14.41
CA THR A 132 11.82 -20.89 -13.19
C THR A 132 12.66 -20.01 -12.27
N GLY A 133 13.06 -18.83 -12.76
CA GLY A 133 13.84 -17.85 -12.01
C GLY A 133 13.03 -17.14 -10.92
N PRO A 134 13.65 -16.18 -10.23
CA PRO A 134 12.96 -15.40 -9.21
C PRO A 134 11.91 -14.45 -9.82
N LEU A 135 10.74 -14.43 -9.22
CA LEU A 135 9.74 -13.37 -9.34
C LEU A 135 9.87 -12.46 -8.12
N CYS A 136 10.20 -11.20 -8.36
CA CYS A 136 10.35 -10.22 -7.32
C CYS A 136 9.18 -9.26 -7.40
N ILE A 137 8.55 -8.99 -6.25
CA ILE A 137 7.46 -8.02 -6.14
C ILE A 137 7.79 -7.09 -4.98
N THR A 138 7.59 -5.79 -5.13
CA THR A 138 7.79 -4.81 -4.06
C THR A 138 6.75 -3.70 -4.14
N GLN A 139 6.29 -3.25 -2.97
CA GLN A 139 5.50 -2.03 -2.89
C GLN A 139 6.42 -0.86 -2.55
N LEU A 140 6.38 0.18 -3.39
CA LEU A 140 7.32 1.31 -3.27
C LEU A 140 6.89 2.39 -2.29
N ASN A 141 5.61 2.41 -1.92
CA ASN A 141 5.03 3.51 -1.17
C ASN A 141 4.21 3.06 0.04
N ALA A 142 4.54 1.90 0.63
CA ALA A 142 3.85 1.39 1.82
C ALA A 142 3.73 2.44 2.94
N TRP A 143 4.61 3.43 2.94
CA TRP A 143 4.72 4.50 3.92
C TRP A 143 4.70 5.93 3.36
N THR A 144 4.58 6.11 2.04
CA THR A 144 4.72 7.45 1.43
C THR A 144 3.36 8.03 1.11
N ASP A 145 3.02 9.11 1.80
CA ASP A 145 1.88 9.95 1.45
C ASP A 145 2.25 10.87 0.28
N LEU A 146 1.61 10.63 -0.87
CA LEU A 146 1.89 11.39 -2.10
C LEU A 146 1.04 12.67 -2.14
N PRO A 147 1.58 13.76 -2.73
CA PRO A 147 0.81 14.98 -2.96
C PRO A 147 -0.54 14.73 -3.66
N VAL A 148 -1.59 15.46 -3.27
CA VAL A 148 -2.94 15.35 -3.83
C VAL A 148 -2.96 15.62 -5.34
N ASN A 149 -2.13 16.53 -5.84
CA ASN A 149 -2.01 16.78 -7.28
C ASN A 149 -1.42 15.59 -8.04
N VAL A 150 -0.47 14.86 -7.45
CA VAL A 150 0.08 13.59 -7.98
C VAL A 150 -1.00 12.50 -7.91
N THR A 151 -1.63 12.34 -6.75
CA THR A 151 -2.69 11.36 -6.51
C THR A 151 -3.90 11.53 -7.45
N ASN A 152 -4.32 12.77 -7.68
CA ASN A 152 -5.41 13.10 -8.61
C ASN A 152 -4.98 13.06 -10.09
N GLY A 153 -3.69 12.97 -10.39
CA GLY A 153 -3.17 12.85 -11.75
C GLY A 153 -3.32 11.45 -12.34
N LEU A 154 -3.54 10.43 -11.49
CA LEU A 154 -3.75 9.06 -11.94
C LEU A 154 -5.04 8.94 -12.77
N THR A 155 -4.96 8.26 -13.91
CA THR A 155 -6.11 7.99 -14.78
C THR A 155 -6.64 6.57 -14.59
N ASP A 156 -7.71 6.22 -15.29
CA ASP A 156 -8.15 4.83 -15.38
C ASP A 156 -7.06 3.98 -16.10
N GLY A 157 -6.54 2.95 -15.42
CA GLY A 157 -5.47 2.07 -15.93
C GLY A 157 -4.44 1.74 -14.85
N THR A 158 -3.34 1.12 -15.26
CA THR A 158 -2.21 0.75 -14.38
C THR A 158 -0.95 1.60 -14.58
N SER A 159 -0.95 2.54 -15.53
CA SER A 159 0.23 3.35 -15.82
C SER A 159 0.51 4.36 -14.71
N CYS A 160 1.77 4.43 -14.27
CA CYS A 160 2.23 5.46 -13.34
C CYS A 160 2.56 6.80 -14.01
N ILE A 161 2.68 6.85 -15.34
CA ILE A 161 3.11 8.05 -16.09
C ILE A 161 2.22 9.27 -15.83
N PRO A 162 0.87 9.16 -15.79
CA PRO A 162 0.02 10.33 -15.55
C PRO A 162 0.23 10.99 -14.19
N ALA A 163 0.57 10.21 -13.17
CA ALA A 163 0.79 10.71 -11.81
C ALA A 163 2.25 11.13 -11.57
N LEU A 164 3.22 10.30 -11.98
CA LEU A 164 4.63 10.48 -11.65
C LEU A 164 5.44 11.17 -12.76
N GLY A 165 4.94 11.15 -14.00
CA GLY A 165 5.68 11.54 -15.19
C GLY A 165 6.65 10.45 -15.68
N GLN A 166 6.89 10.44 -17.00
CA GLN A 166 7.74 9.46 -17.66
C GLN A 166 9.15 9.38 -17.06
N ALA A 167 9.79 10.53 -16.82
CA ALA A 167 11.16 10.58 -16.31
C ALA A 167 11.30 9.92 -14.93
N CYS A 168 10.31 10.08 -14.05
CA CYS A 168 10.33 9.42 -12.75
C CYS A 168 10.12 7.91 -12.87
N VAL A 169 9.17 7.48 -13.71
CA VAL A 169 8.93 6.04 -13.99
C VAL A 169 10.19 5.39 -14.54
N ASP A 170 10.84 6.00 -15.52
CA ASP A 170 12.09 5.50 -16.12
C ASP A 170 13.22 5.45 -15.07
N ALA A 171 13.33 6.46 -14.21
CA ALA A 171 14.33 6.49 -13.14
C ALA A 171 14.11 5.35 -12.12
N ILE A 172 12.86 5.09 -11.72
CA ILE A 172 12.50 3.98 -10.84
C ILE A 172 12.87 2.64 -11.49
N LEU A 173 12.44 2.40 -12.73
CA LEU A 173 12.70 1.15 -13.45
C LEU A 173 14.21 0.93 -13.67
N ASN A 174 14.97 1.99 -13.96
CA ASN A 174 16.42 1.91 -14.16
C ASN A 174 17.22 1.68 -12.86
N LYS A 175 16.76 2.26 -11.74
CA LYS A 175 17.40 2.07 -10.43
C LYS A 175 17.10 0.70 -9.84
N THR A 176 16.00 0.08 -10.27
CA THR A 176 15.57 -1.20 -9.74
C THR A 176 16.55 -2.32 -10.15
N PRO A 177 17.06 -3.11 -9.19
CA PRO A 177 17.94 -4.23 -9.47
C PRO A 177 17.25 -5.29 -10.33
N ARG A 178 17.98 -5.80 -11.29
CA ARG A 178 17.51 -6.90 -12.14
C ARG A 178 17.56 -8.20 -11.33
N PRO A 179 16.49 -9.02 -11.37
CA PRO A 179 16.54 -10.35 -10.77
C PRO A 179 17.66 -11.20 -11.40
N SER A 180 18.27 -12.09 -10.63
CA SER A 180 19.26 -13.05 -11.14
C SER A 180 19.08 -14.43 -10.48
N ILE A 181 19.50 -15.49 -11.15
CA ILE A 181 19.41 -16.86 -10.60
C ILE A 181 20.30 -17.01 -9.37
N GLU A 182 21.48 -16.38 -9.37
CA GLU A 182 22.47 -16.49 -8.30
C GLU A 182 22.10 -15.67 -7.06
N GLU A 183 21.51 -14.50 -7.28
CA GLU A 183 21.26 -13.50 -6.22
C GLU A 183 19.79 -13.39 -5.82
N GLY A 184 18.89 -13.99 -6.59
CA GLY A 184 17.45 -13.93 -6.35
C GLY A 184 16.89 -12.52 -6.50
N CYS A 185 16.07 -12.12 -5.54
CA CYS A 185 15.49 -10.79 -5.42
C CYS A 185 16.29 -9.93 -4.46
N LYS A 186 17.18 -9.07 -4.99
CA LYS A 186 17.92 -8.12 -4.17
C LYS A 186 17.26 -6.75 -4.19
N TRP A 187 16.35 -6.51 -3.25
CA TRP A 187 15.66 -5.22 -3.11
C TRP A 187 16.45 -4.13 -2.37
N GLY A 188 17.63 -4.45 -1.80
CA GLY A 188 18.63 -3.53 -1.23
C GLY A 188 18.10 -2.28 -0.50
N ASP A 189 18.88 -1.18 -0.53
CA ASP A 189 18.57 0.12 0.09
C ASP A 189 18.10 1.14 -0.98
N TYR A 190 17.38 0.65 -1.99
CA TYR A 190 17.05 1.42 -3.20
C TYR A 190 15.85 2.37 -3.01
N GLY A 191 15.21 2.34 -1.84
CA GLY A 191 13.96 3.02 -1.51
C GLY A 191 13.99 4.55 -1.47
N ARG A 192 15.14 5.20 -1.65
CA ARG A 192 15.23 6.67 -1.68
C ARG A 192 14.89 7.20 -3.08
N PHE A 193 13.61 7.15 -3.44
CA PHE A 193 13.11 7.72 -4.69
C PHE A 193 12.99 9.25 -4.61
N ASP A 194 12.89 9.78 -3.40
CA ASP A 194 12.89 11.21 -3.07
C ASP A 194 14.21 11.91 -3.44
N GLU A 195 15.31 11.17 -3.41
CA GLU A 195 16.64 11.66 -3.83
C GLU A 195 16.81 11.74 -5.35
N MET A 196 15.93 11.08 -6.13
CA MET A 196 16.00 11.11 -7.59
C MET A 196 15.40 12.44 -8.09
N PRO A 197 16.17 13.26 -8.84
CA PRO A 197 15.69 14.56 -9.31
C PRO A 197 14.37 14.50 -10.06
N GLU A 198 14.16 13.45 -10.85
CA GLU A 198 12.98 13.18 -11.67
C GLU A 198 11.74 12.89 -10.81
N CYS A 199 11.93 12.34 -9.62
CA CYS A 199 10.88 11.90 -8.71
C CYS A 199 10.66 12.85 -7.52
N ARG A 200 11.47 13.90 -7.40
CA ARG A 200 11.41 14.85 -6.27
C ARG A 200 10.04 15.53 -6.13
N GLY A 201 9.34 15.78 -7.23
CA GLY A 201 7.99 16.35 -7.20
C GLY A 201 6.94 15.43 -6.59
N SER A 202 7.19 14.11 -6.59
CA SER A 202 6.24 13.10 -6.09
C SER A 202 6.67 12.57 -4.72
N PHE A 203 7.95 12.24 -4.54
CA PHE A 203 8.48 11.58 -3.35
C PHE A 203 9.32 12.50 -2.45
N GLY A 204 9.73 13.68 -2.93
CA GLY A 204 10.83 14.50 -2.37
C GLY A 204 10.69 15.06 -0.95
N ARG A 205 9.63 14.74 -0.19
CA ARG A 205 9.28 15.46 1.04
C ARG A 205 9.25 14.59 2.29
N ASP A 206 8.72 13.37 2.20
CA ASP A 206 8.61 12.50 3.36
C ASP A 206 9.90 11.67 3.53
N ARG A 207 10.97 12.35 3.99
CA ARG A 207 12.30 11.75 4.19
C ARG A 207 12.33 10.67 5.28
N GLY A 208 11.23 10.49 6.01
CA GLY A 208 11.17 9.78 7.27
C GLY A 208 11.33 8.28 7.12
N LEU A 209 10.60 7.63 6.22
CA LEU A 209 10.46 6.17 6.24
C LEU A 209 10.14 5.63 4.84
N PHE A 210 11.08 5.67 3.91
CA PHE A 210 10.97 4.87 2.68
C PHE A 210 11.26 3.40 2.96
N GLY A 211 10.29 2.73 3.59
CA GLY A 211 10.31 1.27 3.68
C GLY A 211 9.78 0.69 2.37
N THR A 212 10.67 0.19 1.51
CA THR A 212 10.26 -0.75 0.46
C THR A 212 10.08 -2.12 1.09
N PHE A 213 8.89 -2.70 0.96
CA PHE A 213 8.67 -4.10 1.31
C PHE A 213 8.73 -4.87 0.01
N GLY A 214 9.62 -5.85 -0.07
CA GLY A 214 9.75 -6.72 -1.23
C GLY A 214 9.67 -8.19 -0.86
N ALA A 215 9.00 -8.97 -1.71
CA ALA A 215 9.07 -10.43 -1.79
C ALA A 215 10.03 -10.86 -2.90
N GLY A 216 10.54 -12.08 -2.73
CA GLY A 216 11.03 -12.89 -3.83
C GLY A 216 10.43 -14.29 -3.79
N PHE A 217 9.92 -14.75 -4.93
CA PHE A 217 9.38 -16.09 -5.13
C PHE A 217 10.28 -16.85 -6.10
N SER A 218 10.63 -18.09 -5.78
CA SER A 218 11.31 -18.98 -6.73
C SER A 218 10.25 -19.74 -7.52
N LEU A 219 10.10 -19.44 -8.81
CA LEU A 219 9.04 -20.05 -9.64
C LEU A 219 9.35 -21.50 -10.02
N GLY A 220 10.60 -21.94 -9.92
CA GLY A 220 10.99 -23.33 -10.12
C GLY A 220 10.66 -24.25 -8.94
N ASP A 221 10.15 -23.72 -7.82
CA ASP A 221 9.77 -24.50 -6.65
C ASP A 221 8.26 -24.79 -6.66
N ALA A 222 7.89 -26.08 -6.75
CA ALA A 222 6.50 -26.52 -6.78
C ALA A 222 5.71 -26.20 -5.50
N THR A 223 6.38 -25.77 -4.42
CA THR A 223 5.72 -25.40 -3.16
C THR A 223 5.16 -23.98 -3.12
N ASN A 224 5.57 -23.10 -4.06
CA ASN A 224 5.15 -21.69 -4.11
C ASN A 224 4.37 -21.37 -5.40
N GLN A 225 3.32 -22.13 -5.68
CA GLN A 225 2.48 -21.91 -6.85
C GLN A 225 1.43 -20.83 -6.59
N ILE A 226 1.68 -19.62 -7.09
CA ILE A 226 0.67 -18.56 -7.17
C ILE A 226 -0.23 -18.88 -8.38
N ASN A 227 -1.52 -19.07 -8.16
CA ASN A 227 -2.48 -19.26 -9.25
C ASN A 227 -3.18 -17.94 -9.62
N SER A 228 -3.86 -17.96 -10.76
CA SER A 228 -4.63 -16.81 -11.23
C SER A 228 -5.72 -16.44 -10.21
N GLY A 229 -5.68 -15.19 -9.74
CA GLY A 229 -6.61 -14.65 -8.74
C GLY A 229 -6.24 -14.95 -7.30
N ASP A 230 -5.14 -15.67 -7.04
CA ASP A 230 -4.63 -15.86 -5.69
C ASP A 230 -4.05 -14.55 -5.17
N THR A 231 -4.40 -14.21 -3.93
CA THR A 231 -3.77 -13.11 -3.20
C THR A 231 -2.31 -13.47 -2.92
N PHE A 232 -1.39 -12.77 -3.57
CA PHE A 232 0.05 -12.99 -3.45
C PHE A 232 0.70 -12.05 -2.42
N TRP A 233 -0.01 -10.99 -2.02
CA TRP A 233 0.49 -10.00 -1.06
C TRP A 233 -0.61 -9.47 -0.15
N VAL A 234 -0.29 -9.37 1.14
CA VAL A 234 -1.14 -8.71 2.15
C VAL A 234 -0.30 -7.73 2.98
N ASN A 235 -0.75 -6.48 3.08
CA ASN A 235 -0.35 -5.58 4.16
C ASN A 235 -1.47 -5.47 5.16
N MET A 236 -1.14 -5.54 6.44
CA MET A 236 -2.14 -5.37 7.49
C MET A 236 -1.63 -4.43 8.58
N SER A 237 -2.49 -3.52 9.01
CA SER A 237 -2.16 -2.58 10.06
C SER A 237 -2.06 -3.27 11.43
N GLY A 238 -1.38 -2.64 12.37
CA GLY A 238 -1.61 -2.86 13.80
C GLY A 238 -3.04 -2.46 14.19
N PRO A 239 -3.48 -2.82 15.40
CA PRO A 239 -4.79 -2.42 15.89
C PRO A 239 -4.89 -0.90 15.99
N VAL A 240 -5.93 -0.34 15.39
CA VAL A 240 -6.34 1.07 15.53
C VAL A 240 -7.65 1.16 16.29
N LEU A 241 -7.99 2.35 16.79
CA LEU A 241 -9.27 2.55 17.47
C LEU A 241 -10.42 2.46 16.46
N GLY A 242 -11.51 1.81 16.85
CA GLY A 242 -12.57 1.42 15.92
C GLY A 242 -13.36 2.58 15.29
N TYR A 243 -13.32 3.75 15.92
CA TYR A 243 -13.87 5.00 15.39
C TYR A 243 -12.89 5.76 14.49
N GLU A 244 -11.61 5.38 14.46
CA GLU A 244 -10.62 5.97 13.59
C GLU A 244 -10.74 5.38 12.19
N THR A 245 -11.23 6.19 11.26
CA THR A 245 -11.33 5.82 9.83
C THR A 245 -10.16 6.38 9.02
N TRP A 246 -9.34 7.26 9.61
CA TRP A 246 -8.29 7.98 8.88
C TRP A 246 -7.31 7.03 8.20
N LEU A 247 -6.91 5.93 8.85
CA LEU A 247 -5.97 4.98 8.26
C LEU A 247 -6.58 4.26 7.06
N TYR A 248 -7.82 3.80 7.19
CA TYR A 248 -8.55 3.17 6.08
C TYR A 248 -8.71 4.13 4.91
N GLU A 249 -9.16 5.35 5.18
CA GLU A 249 -9.37 6.38 4.16
C GLU A 249 -8.05 6.77 3.49
N THR A 250 -6.94 6.89 4.22
CA THR A 250 -5.62 7.15 3.64
C THR A 250 -5.21 6.01 2.70
N VAL A 251 -5.30 4.75 3.14
CA VAL A 251 -4.92 3.58 2.32
C VAL A 251 -5.84 3.41 1.11
N ALA A 252 -7.14 3.67 1.27
CA ALA A 252 -8.10 3.63 0.18
C ALA A 252 -7.81 4.70 -0.88
N ASN A 253 -7.36 5.88 -0.44
CA ASN A 253 -7.14 7.03 -1.31
C ASN A 253 -5.69 7.23 -1.78
N GLN A 254 -4.70 6.52 -1.25
CA GLN A 254 -3.33 6.60 -1.76
C GLN A 254 -3.20 5.87 -3.11
N ILE A 255 -2.28 6.34 -3.96
CA ILE A 255 -1.84 5.54 -5.11
C ILE A 255 -1.12 4.31 -4.56
N GLN A 256 -1.38 3.14 -5.08
CA GLN A 256 -0.62 1.93 -4.82
C GLN A 256 0.44 1.80 -5.90
N LEU A 257 1.72 1.76 -5.51
CA LEU A 257 2.85 1.58 -6.42
C LEU A 257 3.43 0.19 -6.25
N LEU A 258 3.17 -0.68 -7.22
CA LEU A 258 3.66 -2.05 -7.23
C LEU A 258 4.71 -2.19 -8.33
N LEU A 259 5.93 -2.49 -7.93
CA LEU A 259 7.02 -2.81 -8.84
C LEU A 259 7.19 -4.32 -8.84
N PHE A 260 7.17 -4.93 -10.01
CA PHE A 260 7.38 -6.36 -10.15
C PHE A 260 8.35 -6.66 -11.28
N SER A 261 9.15 -7.70 -11.09
CA SER A 261 10.20 -8.09 -12.02
C SER A 261 10.41 -9.59 -12.02
N ALA A 262 10.73 -10.15 -13.17
CA ALA A 262 11.00 -11.58 -13.32
C ALA A 262 12.11 -11.85 -14.33
N LEU A 263 12.73 -13.02 -14.24
CA LEU A 263 13.56 -13.55 -15.34
C LEU A 263 12.68 -14.33 -16.31
N LEU A 264 12.53 -13.78 -17.51
CA LEU A 264 11.68 -14.33 -18.55
C LEU A 264 12.49 -15.20 -19.51
N PRO A 265 12.06 -16.42 -19.83
CA PRO A 265 12.69 -17.23 -20.87
C PRO A 265 12.61 -16.55 -22.23
N THR A 266 13.71 -16.53 -22.97
CA THR A 266 13.72 -16.04 -24.38
C THR A 266 13.26 -17.10 -25.38
N SER A 267 13.12 -18.35 -24.94
CA SER A 267 12.67 -19.48 -25.74
C SER A 267 12.10 -20.57 -24.83
N THR A 268 11.21 -21.38 -25.40
CA THR A 268 10.48 -22.47 -24.73
C THR A 268 11.29 -23.77 -24.59
N GLN A 269 12.54 -23.80 -25.05
CA GLN A 269 13.43 -24.96 -24.94
C GLN A 269 14.13 -25.02 -23.56
N SER A 270 14.57 -26.20 -23.12
CA SER A 270 15.36 -26.35 -21.88
C SER A 270 16.77 -25.76 -22.04
N ASN A 271 17.26 -25.00 -21.05
CA ASN A 271 18.54 -24.24 -21.02
C ASN A 271 18.55 -22.91 -21.81
N THR A 272 17.44 -22.19 -21.83
CA THR A 272 17.30 -20.94 -22.58
C THR A 272 17.87 -19.73 -21.84
N SER A 273 18.41 -18.79 -22.62
CA SER A 273 18.79 -17.47 -22.14
C SER A 273 17.56 -16.80 -21.53
N THR A 274 17.74 -16.03 -20.46
CA THR A 274 16.67 -15.24 -19.85
C THR A 274 16.89 -13.75 -20.10
N VAL A 275 15.82 -12.98 -20.05
CA VAL A 275 15.84 -11.53 -20.05
C VAL A 275 15.07 -10.99 -18.84
N PRO A 276 15.55 -9.91 -18.20
CA PRO A 276 14.84 -9.32 -17.08
C PRO A 276 13.61 -8.55 -17.58
N GLY A 277 12.42 -8.98 -17.15
CA GLY A 277 11.18 -8.20 -17.26
C GLY A 277 11.03 -7.32 -16.02
N MET A 278 10.68 -6.05 -16.22
CA MET A 278 10.51 -5.05 -15.17
C MET A 278 9.27 -4.23 -15.45
N GLU A 279 8.43 -4.02 -14.45
CA GLU A 279 7.15 -3.33 -14.63
C GLU A 279 6.77 -2.57 -13.35
N LEU A 280 6.26 -1.35 -13.53
CA LEU A 280 5.79 -0.50 -12.44
C LEU A 280 4.32 -0.16 -12.66
N LEU A 281 3.46 -0.64 -11.75
CA LEU A 281 2.02 -0.44 -11.80
C LEU A 281 1.58 0.58 -10.76
N CYS A 282 0.64 1.44 -11.16
CA CYS A 282 -0.06 2.38 -10.29
C CYS A 282 -1.56 2.16 -10.36
N LEU A 283 -2.19 1.98 -9.20
CA LEU A 283 -3.65 1.89 -9.10
C LEU A 283 -4.11 2.59 -7.83
N ARG A 284 -5.33 3.11 -7.82
CA ARG A 284 -5.93 3.73 -6.63
C ARG A 284 -7.25 3.05 -6.34
N ALA A 285 -7.41 2.50 -5.13
CA ALA A 285 -8.60 1.74 -4.76
C ALA A 285 -9.85 2.64 -4.81
N ASN A 286 -9.80 3.80 -4.16
CA ASN A 286 -10.80 4.84 -4.26
C ASN A 286 -10.31 5.97 -5.19
N ASN A 287 -10.86 6.05 -6.40
CA ASN A 287 -10.46 7.05 -7.40
C ASN A 287 -11.20 8.39 -7.29
N ALA A 288 -11.95 8.63 -6.20
CA ALA A 288 -12.61 9.91 -5.99
C ALA A 288 -11.60 11.06 -5.93
N LYS A 289 -11.88 12.16 -6.65
CA LYS A 289 -11.00 13.32 -6.65
C LYS A 289 -10.91 13.92 -5.24
N LEU A 290 -9.68 14.02 -4.73
CA LEU A 290 -9.43 14.62 -3.42
C LEU A 290 -9.41 16.15 -3.53
N PRO A 291 -9.96 16.87 -2.55
CA PRO A 291 -9.79 18.32 -2.48
C PRO A 291 -8.31 18.67 -2.23
N ASP A 292 -7.85 19.74 -2.87
CA ASP A 292 -6.51 20.29 -2.66
C ASP A 292 -6.55 21.21 -1.44
N PHE A 293 -6.56 20.61 -0.24
CA PHE A 293 -6.60 21.34 1.02
C PHE A 293 -5.35 21.03 1.85
N ASP A 294 -4.50 22.04 1.96
CA ASP A 294 -3.27 22.04 2.75
C ASP A 294 -3.55 22.63 4.15
N ILE A 295 -3.65 21.75 5.15
CA ILE A 295 -3.97 22.14 6.54
C ILE A 295 -2.83 22.92 7.16
N ASN A 296 -1.61 22.43 6.95
CA ASN A 296 -0.44 22.89 7.66
C ASN A 296 0.18 24.15 6.99
N LYS A 297 -0.32 24.51 5.79
CA LYS A 297 0.03 25.67 4.97
C LYS A 297 1.47 25.66 4.49
N ASP A 298 1.98 24.47 4.21
CA ASP A 298 3.35 24.27 3.77
C ASP A 298 3.50 24.25 2.23
N GLY A 299 2.41 24.54 1.52
CA GLY A 299 2.29 24.71 0.09
C GLY A 299 1.86 23.46 -0.68
N ILE A 300 1.60 22.32 -0.03
CA ILE A 300 1.25 21.06 -0.69
C ILE A 300 0.25 20.28 0.16
N ALA A 301 -0.93 19.97 -0.40
CA ALA A 301 -1.85 19.03 0.23
C ALA A 301 -1.40 17.58 -0.02
N VAL A 302 -1.43 16.74 1.01
CA VAL A 302 -1.18 15.29 0.91
C VAL A 302 -2.46 14.50 1.28
N VAL A 303 -2.52 13.20 0.94
CA VAL A 303 -3.76 12.40 1.09
C VAL A 303 -4.16 12.30 2.56
N GLY A 304 -3.21 12.02 3.45
CA GLY A 304 -3.44 11.88 4.88
C GLY A 304 -4.00 13.14 5.52
N GLU A 305 -3.53 14.32 5.10
CA GLU A 305 -4.07 15.60 5.57
C GLU A 305 -5.54 15.77 5.19
N VAL A 306 -5.84 15.58 3.91
CA VAL A 306 -7.20 15.73 3.38
C VAL A 306 -8.19 14.79 4.07
N VAL A 307 -7.76 13.56 4.35
CA VAL A 307 -8.55 12.55 5.03
C VAL A 307 -8.75 12.87 6.52
N LEU A 308 -7.74 13.40 7.20
CA LEU A 308 -7.86 13.80 8.60
C LEU A 308 -8.89 14.92 8.80
N LEU A 309 -9.12 15.78 7.81
CA LEU A 309 -10.21 16.77 7.83
C LEU A 309 -11.60 16.17 7.63
N SER A 310 -11.75 15.16 6.76
CA SER A 310 -13.05 14.52 6.54
C SER A 310 -13.47 13.70 7.76
N ALA A 311 -12.53 13.05 8.44
CA ALA A 311 -12.75 12.40 9.72
C ALA A 311 -12.97 13.42 10.86
N GLY A 312 -12.17 14.49 10.87
CA GLY A 312 -12.24 15.58 11.85
C GLY A 312 -13.53 16.39 11.77
N THR A 313 -14.10 16.64 10.59
CA THR A 313 -15.37 17.40 10.45
C THR A 313 -16.60 16.68 11.03
N SER A 314 -16.52 15.37 11.31
CA SER A 314 -17.56 14.66 12.06
C SER A 314 -17.51 14.92 13.57
N THR A 315 -16.38 15.37 14.12
CA THR A 315 -16.18 15.65 15.55
C THR A 315 -15.92 17.13 15.85
N THR A 316 -15.26 17.89 14.97
CA THR A 316 -14.86 19.29 15.20
C THR A 316 -16.00 20.28 15.07
N ALA A 317 -17.06 19.99 14.32
CA ALA A 317 -18.25 20.85 14.28
C ALA A 317 -18.94 20.95 15.67
N GLY A 318 -18.76 19.94 16.53
CA GLY A 318 -19.25 19.97 17.92
C GLY A 318 -18.20 20.46 18.92
N VAL A 319 -16.93 20.08 18.74
CA VAL A 319 -15.87 20.37 19.71
C VAL A 319 -15.40 21.82 19.60
N ASP A 320 -15.14 22.36 18.41
CA ASP A 320 -14.60 23.73 18.28
C ASP A 320 -15.55 24.80 18.82
N LEU A 321 -16.87 24.61 18.70
CA LEU A 321 -17.87 25.51 19.28
C LEU A 321 -17.87 25.45 20.82
N LEU A 322 -17.68 24.27 21.40
CA LEU A 322 -17.66 24.06 22.84
C LEU A 322 -16.34 24.50 23.50
N THR A 323 -15.20 24.29 22.84
CA THR A 323 -13.91 24.78 23.33
C THR A 323 -13.84 26.30 23.26
N TYR A 324 -14.37 26.92 22.20
CA TYR A 324 -14.42 28.38 22.08
C TYR A 324 -15.35 29.02 23.11
N LEU A 325 -16.53 28.43 23.35
CA LEU A 325 -17.45 28.89 24.42
C LEU A 325 -16.85 28.68 25.82
N GLY A 326 -16.17 27.56 26.06
CA GLY A 326 -15.49 27.27 27.32
C GLY A 326 -14.34 28.25 27.60
N PHE A 327 -13.56 28.60 26.58
CA PHE A 327 -12.45 29.56 26.71
C PHE A 327 -12.97 30.99 26.97
N MET A 328 -14.06 31.39 26.31
CA MET A 328 -14.70 32.70 26.54
C MET A 328 -15.36 32.80 27.93
N ALA A 329 -15.95 31.72 28.44
CA ALA A 329 -16.50 31.67 29.80
C ALA A 329 -15.40 31.73 30.87
N LEU A 330 -14.24 31.10 30.62
CA LEU A 330 -13.09 31.15 31.53
C LEU A 330 -12.47 32.56 31.57
N ILE A 331 -12.34 33.22 30.42
CA ILE A 331 -11.84 34.61 30.34
C ILE A 331 -12.82 35.56 31.04
N ALA A 332 -14.13 35.41 30.85
CA ALA A 332 -15.13 36.22 31.54
C ALA A 332 -15.10 36.01 33.07
N GLY A 333 -14.89 34.78 33.54
CA GLY A 333 -14.78 34.46 34.97
C GLY A 333 -13.52 35.05 35.63
N VAL A 334 -12.40 35.11 34.91
CA VAL A 334 -11.12 35.66 35.41
C VAL A 334 -11.08 37.19 35.36
N VAL A 335 -11.83 37.83 34.45
CA VAL A 335 -11.86 39.29 34.31
C VAL A 335 -12.88 39.95 35.26
N ILE A 336 -13.88 39.19 35.73
CA ILE A 336 -14.98 39.71 36.58
C ILE A 336 -14.80 39.32 38.07
N GLY A 337 -13.92 38.37 38.40
CA GLY A 337 -13.57 37.97 39.78
C GLY A 337 -12.27 38.59 40.26
#